data_AF-A0A9D6T4A9-F1
#
_entry.id   AF-A0A9D6T4A9-F1
#
_cell.length_a   1.000
_cell.length_b   1.000
_cell.length_c   1.000
_cell.angle_alpha   90.00
_cell.angle_beta   90.00
_cell.angle_gamma   90.00
#
_symmetry.space_group_name_H-M   'P 1'
#
loop_
_entity.id
_entity.type
_entity.pdbx_description
1 polymer ?
#
loop_
_entity_poly.entity_id
_entity_poly.type
_entity_poly.pdbx_seq_one_letter_code
_entity_poly.pdbx_strand_id
1 'polypeptide(L)'
;MRGLGWIRWFLPVALLLSWMLIRPPITEAQGPTPSRAYPEARADGCVWYVALWSDGLYTSVPWSCPGGAKALRRSGSNVVEVAHTYPERDREGYVWYVALWADGVYTKVPFHPSDVLQRTPGPASVFGPAIVRMYPERRADGSVVEVHQWSDGLFTVRVIPCILPDSAVTFRFTVAADGSAFGQGEARNTCDVPIGMMVDVVAERDGKPLIDAPTIFIDEIPPRASTAITTRIAAAAQASNFRTTWSYLSGQERSSYCLEVGTTRCLQIDPRLVSTARQLETLERGQWLLKVAAENGVRVLRRLTPIGILGLYTLSTNTAIIDARLDVFSSMVRAAILAHELQHAADDAAGLAPETAAACFQVEADAFRRQAEVWSQFWQNDLPPDIDPLHAELNNITRTVAHDPTGFAASLVPIYSHECSG
;
A
#
# COMPACT_ATOMS: atom_id res chain seq x y z
N MET A 1 -14.07 -21.25 51.31
CA MET A 1 -14.36 -19.79 51.31
C MET A 1 -13.19 -19.06 50.64
N ARG A 2 -13.51 -18.10 49.77
CA ARG A 2 -12.62 -17.24 48.93
C ARG A 2 -12.06 -17.98 47.69
N GLY A 3 -12.53 -17.80 46.45
CA GLY A 3 -13.37 -16.74 45.88
C GLY A 3 -12.52 -15.65 45.23
N LEU A 4 -11.95 -15.92 44.05
CA LEU A 4 -11.27 -14.94 43.20
C LEU A 4 -12.03 -14.88 41.87
N GLY A 5 -12.83 -13.81 41.73
CA GLY A 5 -13.60 -13.51 40.55
C GLY A 5 -12.71 -12.93 39.45
N TRP A 6 -12.71 -13.60 38.30
CA TRP A 6 -12.20 -13.06 37.05
C TRP A 6 -13.31 -12.19 36.44
N ILE A 7 -13.05 -10.89 36.36
CA ILE A 7 -13.95 -9.92 35.75
C ILE A 7 -13.97 -10.19 34.24
N ARG A 8 -15.10 -10.71 33.78
CA ARG A 8 -15.46 -10.85 32.37
C ARG A 8 -15.69 -9.46 31.78
N TRP A 9 -14.83 -9.02 30.88
CA TRP A 9 -15.17 -7.98 29.91
C TRP A 9 -15.67 -8.67 28.64
N PHE A 10 -16.96 -9.00 28.61
CA PHE A 10 -17.68 -9.37 27.39
C PHE A 10 -18.81 -8.36 27.24
N LEU A 11 -18.72 -7.47 26.26
CA LEU A 11 -19.88 -6.75 25.76
C LEU A 11 -20.65 -7.71 24.83
N PRO A 12 -21.92 -8.05 25.13
CA PRO A 12 -22.73 -8.87 24.23
C PRO A 12 -23.35 -7.95 23.17
N VAL A 13 -23.21 -8.28 21.89
CA VAL A 13 -23.96 -7.64 20.81
C VAL A 13 -24.70 -8.71 20.04
N ALA A 14 -26.02 -8.52 19.95
CA ALA A 14 -26.96 -9.39 19.27
C ALA A 14 -27.57 -8.66 18.06
N LEU A 15 -27.76 -9.43 16.97
CA LEU A 15 -28.77 -9.31 15.91
C LEU A 15 -28.78 -8.06 15.00
N LEU A 16 -28.60 -8.27 13.68
CA LEU A 16 -29.69 -8.20 12.67
C LEU A 16 -29.24 -8.54 11.22
N LEU A 17 -30.16 -9.21 10.51
CA LEU A 17 -30.13 -9.73 9.13
C LEU A 17 -30.28 -8.65 8.03
N SER A 18 -29.67 -8.84 6.84
CA SER A 18 -30.39 -9.18 5.59
C SER A 18 -29.64 -8.99 4.25
N TRP A 19 -29.57 -10.10 3.50
CA TRP A 19 -29.98 -10.33 2.09
C TRP A 19 -29.48 -9.46 0.90
N MET A 20 -28.63 -10.12 0.10
CA MET A 20 -28.67 -10.36 -1.37
C MET A 20 -29.45 -9.42 -2.29
N LEU A 21 -28.73 -8.71 -3.16
CA LEU A 21 -29.11 -8.45 -4.56
C LEU A 21 -27.85 -8.44 -5.44
N ILE A 22 -27.69 -9.48 -6.26
CA ILE A 22 -26.57 -9.67 -7.20
C ILE A 22 -26.73 -8.70 -8.38
N ARG A 23 -25.72 -7.87 -8.63
CA ARG A 23 -25.50 -7.23 -9.94
C ARG A 23 -24.15 -7.71 -10.50
N PRO A 24 -24.04 -7.99 -11.81
CA PRO A 24 -22.75 -8.34 -12.40
C PRO A 24 -21.79 -7.14 -12.34
N PRO A 25 -20.50 -7.35 -12.05
CA PRO A 25 -19.51 -6.28 -11.97
C PRO A 25 -19.20 -5.69 -13.35
N ILE A 26 -18.97 -4.38 -13.35
CA ILE A 26 -18.48 -3.60 -14.48
C ILE A 26 -16.97 -3.84 -14.60
N THR A 27 -16.51 -4.23 -15.79
CA THR A 27 -15.12 -4.51 -16.15
C THR A 27 -14.42 -3.25 -16.66
N GLU A 28 -13.31 -2.82 -16.03
CA GLU A 28 -12.32 -1.84 -16.53
C GLU A 28 -11.12 -1.83 -15.56
N ALA A 29 -9.83 -1.68 -15.90
CA ALA A 29 -9.07 -1.79 -17.14
C ALA A 29 -7.71 -2.44 -16.76
N GLN A 30 -7.26 -3.45 -17.50
CA GLN A 30 -5.97 -4.10 -17.27
C GLN A 30 -4.84 -3.21 -17.81
N GLY A 31 -3.79 -2.98 -17.01
CA GLY A 31 -2.53 -2.49 -17.55
C GLY A 31 -2.03 -3.42 -18.66
N PRO A 32 -1.29 -2.91 -19.65
CA PRO A 32 -1.03 -3.66 -20.85
C PRO A 32 -0.09 -4.83 -20.55
N THR A 33 -0.53 -6.06 -20.83
CA THR A 33 0.25 -7.28 -20.65
C THR A 33 1.09 -7.56 -21.89
N PRO A 34 2.29 -8.13 -21.78
CA PRO A 34 3.09 -8.47 -22.96
C PRO A 34 2.35 -9.56 -23.75
N SER A 35 1.85 -9.19 -24.92
CA SER A 35 1.14 -10.10 -25.83
C SER A 35 2.11 -10.94 -26.68
N ARG A 36 3.31 -10.40 -26.95
CA ARG A 36 4.34 -11.06 -27.77
C ARG A 36 5.72 -10.49 -27.46
N ALA A 37 6.73 -11.34 -27.35
CA ALA A 37 8.13 -10.93 -27.32
C ALA A 37 8.92 -11.65 -28.43
N TYR A 38 9.79 -10.94 -29.16
CA TYR A 38 10.58 -11.55 -30.24
C TYR A 38 11.88 -10.79 -30.51
N PRO A 39 12.93 -11.47 -31.01
CA PRO A 39 14.11 -10.82 -31.52
C PRO A 39 13.85 -10.20 -32.91
N GLU A 40 14.24 -8.94 -33.09
CA GLU A 40 14.16 -8.17 -34.33
C GLU A 40 15.57 -7.74 -34.76
N ALA A 41 15.99 -8.10 -35.97
CA ALA A 41 17.21 -7.57 -36.55
C ALA A 41 16.91 -6.21 -37.21
N ARG A 42 17.69 -5.18 -36.86
CA ARG A 42 17.55 -3.83 -37.42
C ARG A 42 18.61 -3.52 -38.47
N ALA A 43 18.39 -2.42 -39.21
CA ALA A 43 19.26 -1.99 -40.29
C ALA A 43 20.68 -1.59 -39.84
N ASP A 44 20.84 -1.25 -38.55
CA ASP A 44 22.14 -1.02 -37.90
C ASP A 44 22.93 -2.31 -37.65
N GLY A 45 22.36 -3.47 -38.01
CA GLY A 45 22.92 -4.79 -37.79
C GLY A 45 22.70 -5.32 -36.39
N CYS A 46 22.16 -4.51 -35.46
CA CYS A 46 21.87 -4.95 -34.11
C CYS A 46 20.61 -5.82 -34.07
N VAL A 47 20.63 -6.82 -33.19
CA VAL A 47 19.45 -7.59 -32.78
C VAL A 47 18.88 -6.94 -31.52
N TRP A 48 17.59 -6.63 -31.57
CA TRP A 48 16.81 -6.07 -30.47
C TRP A 48 15.80 -7.10 -29.99
N TYR A 49 15.53 -7.16 -28.69
CA TYR A 49 14.34 -7.84 -28.18
C TYR A 49 13.20 -6.83 -28.08
N VAL A 50 12.09 -7.15 -28.74
CA VAL A 50 10.91 -6.31 -28.81
C VAL A 50 9.76 -7.00 -28.08
N ALA A 51 9.08 -6.27 -27.20
CA ALA A 51 7.84 -6.68 -26.56
C ALA A 51 6.68 -5.83 -27.12
N LEU A 52 5.65 -6.49 -27.66
CA LEU A 52 4.36 -5.90 -27.98
C LEU A 52 3.42 -6.08 -26.78
N TRP A 53 2.93 -4.99 -26.24
CA TRP A 53 2.01 -5.00 -25.12
C TRP A 53 0.55 -5.06 -25.58
N SER A 54 -0.38 -5.40 -24.69
CA SER A 54 -1.79 -5.61 -25.02
C SER A 54 -2.54 -4.32 -25.34
N ASP A 55 -1.93 -3.16 -25.11
CA ASP A 55 -2.38 -1.85 -25.60
C ASP A 55 -1.88 -1.53 -27.01
N GLY A 56 -1.08 -2.40 -27.62
CA GLY A 56 -0.49 -2.21 -28.95
C GLY A 56 0.82 -1.42 -28.95
N LEU A 57 1.32 -0.99 -27.79
CA LEU A 57 2.62 -0.33 -27.70
C LEU A 57 3.77 -1.33 -27.81
N TYR A 58 4.94 -0.83 -28.20
CA TYR A 58 6.16 -1.62 -28.31
C TYR A 58 7.25 -1.07 -27.39
N THR A 59 7.91 -1.95 -26.65
CA THR A 59 9.17 -1.65 -25.96
C THR A 59 10.27 -2.50 -26.57
N SER A 60 11.47 -1.96 -26.72
CA SER A 60 12.60 -2.72 -27.24
C SER A 60 13.90 -2.44 -26.52
N VAL A 61 14.73 -3.47 -26.33
CA VAL A 61 16.11 -3.35 -25.83
C VAL A 61 17.07 -3.96 -26.83
N PRO A 62 18.26 -3.38 -27.05
CA PRO A 62 19.28 -4.04 -27.85
C PRO A 62 19.82 -5.25 -27.08
N TRP A 63 20.17 -6.29 -27.83
CA TRP A 63 20.71 -7.54 -27.28
C TRP A 63 22.11 -7.84 -27.77
N SER A 64 22.32 -7.72 -29.08
CA SER A 64 23.64 -7.92 -29.67
C SER A 64 23.82 -7.01 -30.87
N CYS A 65 25.03 -6.48 -31.03
CA CYS A 65 25.41 -5.70 -32.19
C CYS A 65 26.69 -6.30 -32.80
N PRO A 66 26.84 -6.33 -34.13
CA PRO A 66 28.09 -6.73 -34.77
C PRO A 66 29.21 -5.77 -34.37
N GLY A 67 30.45 -6.26 -34.39
CA GLY A 67 31.61 -5.49 -33.94
C GLY A 67 31.69 -4.10 -34.56
N GLY A 68 31.70 -3.07 -33.72
CA GLY A 68 31.75 -1.66 -34.11
C GLY A 68 30.38 -0.96 -34.24
N ALA A 69 29.28 -1.71 -34.35
CA ALA A 69 27.94 -1.14 -34.29
C ALA A 69 27.53 -0.86 -32.83
N LYS A 70 26.84 0.26 -32.63
CA LYS A 70 26.35 0.72 -31.32
C LYS A 70 24.85 0.90 -31.40
N ALA A 71 24.11 0.30 -30.48
CA ALA A 71 22.67 0.51 -30.41
C ALA A 71 22.37 1.89 -29.83
N LEU A 72 21.47 2.61 -30.52
CA LEU A 72 21.13 3.98 -30.21
C LEU A 72 19.63 4.08 -29.92
N ARG A 73 19.26 4.86 -28.91
CA ARG A 73 17.88 5.35 -28.75
C ARG A 73 17.82 6.86 -28.94
N ARG A 74 16.66 7.36 -29.35
CA ARG A 74 16.38 8.79 -29.31
C ARG A 74 15.70 9.14 -27.99
N SER A 75 16.19 10.18 -27.33
CA SER A 75 15.59 10.80 -26.14
C SER A 75 15.43 12.28 -26.43
N GLY A 76 14.24 12.68 -26.91
CA GLY A 76 14.01 14.01 -27.48
C GLY A 76 14.88 14.26 -28.73
N SER A 77 15.67 15.34 -28.72
CA SER A 77 16.65 15.65 -29.77
C SER A 77 17.98 14.89 -29.63
N ASN A 78 18.21 14.22 -28.50
CA ASN A 78 19.47 13.57 -28.20
C ASN A 78 19.47 12.12 -28.68
N VAL A 79 20.63 11.67 -29.13
CA VAL A 79 20.92 10.26 -29.41
C VAL A 79 21.72 9.72 -28.25
N VAL A 80 21.19 8.68 -27.60
CA VAL A 80 21.80 8.05 -26.42
C VAL A 80 22.22 6.65 -26.78
N GLU A 81 23.49 6.36 -26.56
CA GLU A 81 24.06 5.04 -26.78
C GLU A 81 23.67 4.10 -25.63
N VAL A 82 23.50 2.82 -25.94
CA VAL A 82 23.43 1.80 -24.90
C VAL A 82 24.79 1.67 -24.22
N ALA A 83 24.81 1.78 -22.89
CA ALA A 83 26.02 1.59 -22.12
C ALA A 83 26.23 0.10 -21.80
N HIS A 84 25.16 -0.60 -21.43
CA HIS A 84 25.22 -2.00 -21.04
C HIS A 84 23.90 -2.72 -21.26
N THR A 85 23.96 -4.01 -21.60
CA THR A 85 22.77 -4.89 -21.75
C THR A 85 22.99 -6.18 -20.99
N TYR A 86 22.00 -6.61 -20.21
CA TYR A 86 22.09 -7.82 -19.40
C TYR A 86 20.71 -8.45 -19.15
N PRO A 87 20.63 -9.78 -19.00
CA PRO A 87 19.44 -10.41 -18.47
C PRO A 87 19.35 -10.21 -16.94
N GLU A 88 18.16 -9.91 -16.44
CA GLU A 88 17.81 -9.82 -15.03
C GLU A 88 16.69 -10.84 -14.75
N ARG A 89 16.75 -11.58 -13.65
CA ARG A 89 15.64 -12.46 -13.25
C ARG A 89 14.92 -11.83 -12.07
N ASP A 90 13.60 -11.71 -12.14
CA ASP A 90 12.83 -11.20 -11.01
C ASP A 90 12.54 -12.29 -9.97
N ARG A 91 11.83 -11.91 -8.91
CA ARG A 91 11.48 -12.79 -7.79
C ARG A 91 10.50 -13.90 -8.17
N GLU A 92 9.74 -13.72 -9.24
CA GLU A 92 8.77 -14.68 -9.77
C GLU A 92 9.43 -15.65 -10.78
N GLY A 93 10.69 -15.40 -11.12
CA GLY A 93 11.48 -16.23 -12.00
C GLY A 93 11.40 -15.82 -13.47
N TYR A 94 10.70 -14.73 -13.82
CA TYR A 94 10.71 -14.20 -15.18
C TYR A 94 12.08 -13.60 -15.51
N VAL A 95 12.52 -13.82 -16.75
CA VAL A 95 13.75 -13.22 -17.26
C VAL A 95 13.38 -11.94 -17.99
N TRP A 96 14.06 -10.86 -17.67
CA TRP A 96 13.94 -9.55 -18.29
C TRP A 96 15.23 -9.26 -19.03
N TYR A 97 15.15 -8.80 -20.28
CA TYR A 97 16.30 -8.18 -20.94
C TYR A 97 16.32 -6.70 -20.61
N VAL A 98 17.43 -6.26 -20.05
CA VAL A 98 17.62 -4.89 -19.56
C VAL A 98 18.69 -4.20 -20.38
N ALA A 99 18.39 -2.97 -20.79
CA ALA A 99 19.37 -2.04 -21.35
C ALA A 99 19.53 -0.85 -20.42
N LEU A 100 20.77 -0.61 -19.97
CA LEU A 100 21.21 0.61 -19.33
C LEU A 100 21.76 1.54 -20.42
N TRP A 101 21.16 2.72 -20.52
CA TRP A 101 21.56 3.76 -21.46
C TRP A 101 22.62 4.67 -20.85
N ALA A 102 23.44 5.32 -21.70
CA ALA A 102 24.51 6.21 -21.25
C ALA A 102 24.05 7.42 -20.44
N ASP A 103 22.76 7.73 -20.47
CA ASP A 103 22.12 8.77 -19.65
C ASP A 103 21.56 8.25 -18.30
N GLY A 104 21.81 6.98 -17.95
CA GLY A 104 21.40 6.38 -16.68
C GLY A 104 19.99 5.79 -16.68
N VAL A 105 19.26 5.88 -17.80
CA VAL A 105 17.91 5.31 -17.90
C VAL A 105 17.99 3.81 -18.17
N TYR A 106 17.00 3.07 -17.66
CA TYR A 106 16.83 1.65 -17.95
C TYR A 106 15.62 1.41 -18.84
N THR A 107 15.73 0.41 -19.72
CA THR A 107 14.59 -0.16 -20.44
C THR A 107 14.59 -1.66 -20.20
N LYS A 108 13.42 -2.23 -19.90
CA LYS A 108 13.27 -3.66 -19.65
C LYS A 108 12.20 -4.24 -20.58
N VAL A 109 12.43 -5.44 -21.10
CA VAL A 109 11.41 -6.24 -21.82
C VAL A 109 11.38 -7.64 -21.24
N PRO A 110 10.19 -8.23 -21.04
CA PRO A 110 10.08 -9.59 -20.53
C PRO A 110 10.47 -10.59 -21.61
N PHE A 111 11.12 -11.67 -21.20
CA PHE A 111 11.48 -12.81 -22.03
C PHE A 111 10.92 -14.08 -21.42
N HIS A 112 10.04 -14.73 -22.17
CA HIS A 112 9.51 -16.04 -21.81
C HIS A 112 10.21 -17.14 -22.63
N PRO A 113 10.84 -18.15 -21.99
CA PRO A 113 11.59 -19.20 -22.71
C PRO A 113 10.76 -20.02 -23.71
N SER A 114 9.44 -20.03 -23.58
CA SER A 114 8.54 -20.75 -24.52
C SER A 114 8.20 -19.97 -25.80
N ASP A 115 8.57 -18.69 -25.90
CA ASP A 115 8.13 -17.81 -27.00
C ASP A 115 9.10 -17.80 -28.20
N VAL A 116 10.06 -18.72 -28.25
CA VAL A 116 10.97 -18.87 -29.38
C VAL A 116 10.27 -19.61 -30.53
N LEU A 117 9.22 -19.03 -31.11
CA LEU A 117 8.68 -19.48 -32.39
C LEU A 117 8.33 -18.31 -33.31
N GLN A 118 8.99 -18.34 -34.47
CA GLN A 118 8.76 -17.62 -35.73
C GLN A 118 9.26 -16.17 -35.85
N ARG A 119 10.42 -16.07 -36.52
CA ARG A 119 10.84 -14.88 -37.28
C ARG A 119 9.79 -14.58 -38.36
N THR A 120 9.14 -13.44 -38.26
CA THR A 120 8.57 -12.74 -39.41
C THR A 120 8.97 -11.27 -39.28
N PRO A 121 9.72 -10.70 -40.24
CA PRO A 121 10.03 -9.27 -40.23
C PRO A 121 8.74 -8.50 -40.54
N GLY A 122 8.16 -7.87 -39.52
CA GLY A 122 7.17 -6.82 -39.71
C GLY A 122 7.86 -5.49 -40.05
N PRO A 123 7.20 -4.56 -40.74
CA PRO A 123 7.75 -3.23 -41.00
C PRO A 123 8.00 -2.49 -39.67
N ALA A 124 9.14 -1.81 -39.59
CA ALA A 124 9.60 -1.04 -38.44
C ALA A 124 8.49 -0.13 -37.87
N SER A 125 8.34 -0.14 -36.54
CA SER A 125 7.41 0.73 -35.84
C SER A 125 7.74 2.20 -36.11
N VAL A 126 6.70 2.96 -36.48
CA VAL A 126 6.77 4.40 -36.70
C VAL A 126 7.05 5.06 -35.34
N PHE A 127 8.16 5.79 -35.24
CA PHE A 127 8.48 6.58 -34.05
C PHE A 127 7.32 7.53 -33.72
N GLY A 128 6.88 7.53 -32.47
CA GLY A 128 5.91 8.50 -31.98
C GLY A 128 6.43 9.95 -32.10
N PRO A 129 5.54 10.95 -32.02
CA PRO A 129 5.92 12.36 -32.09
C PRO A 129 6.92 12.71 -30.98
N ALA A 130 7.83 13.65 -31.24
CA ALA A 130 8.79 14.13 -30.26
C ALA A 130 8.18 15.22 -29.37
N ILE A 131 8.56 15.30 -28.10
CA ILE A 131 8.19 16.45 -27.24
C ILE A 131 8.96 17.68 -27.75
N VAL A 132 8.22 18.72 -28.17
CA VAL A 132 8.79 19.98 -28.67
C VAL A 132 8.84 21.04 -27.58
N ARG A 133 7.95 20.97 -26.59
CA ARG A 133 7.88 21.94 -25.50
C ARG A 133 7.43 21.27 -24.21
N MET A 134 8.07 21.62 -23.11
CA MET A 134 7.69 21.24 -21.77
C MET A 134 7.59 22.51 -20.94
N TYR A 135 6.45 22.74 -20.27
CA TYR A 135 6.28 23.90 -19.39
C TYR A 135 5.30 23.61 -18.26
N PRO A 136 5.50 24.21 -17.08
CA PRO A 136 4.49 24.17 -16.03
C PRO A 136 3.30 25.06 -16.43
N GLU A 137 2.08 24.55 -16.27
CA GLU A 137 0.84 25.29 -16.39
C GLU A 137 0.11 25.25 -15.04
N ARG A 138 -0.26 26.42 -14.52
CA ARG A 138 -1.13 26.51 -13.34
C ARG A 138 -2.59 26.50 -13.81
N ARG A 139 -3.36 25.51 -13.35
CA ARG A 139 -4.79 25.36 -13.67
C ARG A 139 -5.65 26.22 -12.74
N ALA A 140 -6.93 26.39 -13.11
CA ALA A 140 -7.89 27.18 -12.33
C ALA A 140 -8.18 26.59 -10.92
N ASP A 141 -7.99 25.28 -10.75
CA ASP A 141 -8.08 24.59 -9.46
C ASP A 141 -6.82 24.75 -8.58
N GLY A 142 -5.83 25.53 -9.05
CA GLY A 142 -4.57 25.79 -8.36
C GLY A 142 -3.49 24.73 -8.60
N SER A 143 -3.81 23.59 -9.23
CA SER A 143 -2.83 22.55 -9.54
C SER A 143 -1.77 23.06 -10.51
N VAL A 144 -0.54 22.59 -10.33
CA VAL A 144 0.57 22.81 -11.28
C VAL A 144 0.77 21.51 -12.03
N VAL A 145 0.58 21.57 -13.35
CA VAL A 145 0.79 20.44 -14.24
C VAL A 145 1.97 20.72 -15.16
N GLU A 146 2.72 19.69 -15.50
CA GLU A 146 3.71 19.71 -16.56
C GLU A 146 2.98 19.40 -17.87
N VAL A 147 2.94 20.38 -18.78
CA VAL A 147 2.35 20.20 -20.11
C VAL A 147 3.46 19.84 -21.08
N HIS A 148 3.32 18.70 -21.74
CA HIS A 148 4.21 18.26 -22.80
C HIS A 148 3.48 18.47 -24.12
N GLN A 149 4.02 19.36 -24.95
CA GLN A 149 3.56 19.57 -26.32
C GLN A 149 4.36 18.67 -27.26
N TRP A 150 3.67 17.90 -28.07
CA TRP A 150 4.21 16.93 -29.01
C TRP A 150 4.35 17.55 -30.42
N SER A 151 5.23 16.99 -31.25
CA SER A 151 5.57 17.51 -32.59
C SER A 151 4.44 17.41 -33.60
N ASP A 152 3.44 16.58 -33.31
CA ASP A 152 2.19 16.48 -34.04
C ASP A 152 1.14 17.50 -33.57
N GLY A 153 1.45 18.32 -32.56
CA GLY A 153 0.57 19.34 -31.99
C GLY A 153 -0.32 18.85 -30.86
N LEU A 154 -0.24 17.57 -30.46
CA LEU A 154 -0.95 17.06 -29.29
C LEU A 154 -0.31 17.56 -27.98
N PHE A 155 -1.07 17.48 -26.90
CA PHE A 155 -0.60 17.82 -25.55
C PHE A 155 -0.87 16.66 -24.60
N THR A 156 0.11 16.30 -23.77
CA THR A 156 -0.12 15.48 -22.58
C THR A 156 0.10 16.33 -21.34
N VAL A 157 -0.73 16.09 -20.32
CA VAL A 157 -0.70 16.82 -19.07
C VAL A 157 -0.30 15.85 -17.98
N ARG A 158 0.84 16.08 -17.35
CA ARG A 158 1.31 15.32 -16.20
C ARG A 158 1.10 16.17 -14.96
N VAL A 159 0.28 15.71 -14.02
CA VAL A 159 0.17 16.38 -12.72
C VAL A 159 1.54 16.25 -12.03
N ILE A 160 2.15 17.39 -11.65
CA ILE A 160 3.33 17.35 -10.81
C ILE A 160 2.80 17.16 -9.39
N PRO A 161 2.98 15.98 -8.75
CA PRO A 161 2.57 15.83 -7.38
C PRO A 161 3.32 16.88 -6.56
N CYS A 162 2.58 17.64 -5.75
CA CYS A 162 3.26 18.46 -4.76
C CYS A 162 4.05 17.53 -3.86
N ILE A 163 5.36 17.74 -3.70
CA ILE A 163 6.19 16.98 -2.77
C ILE A 163 6.43 17.86 -1.55
N LEU A 164 6.03 17.38 -0.38
CA LEU A 164 6.33 18.02 0.89
C LEU A 164 7.77 17.64 1.32
N PRO A 165 8.56 18.59 1.86
CA PRO A 165 9.89 18.25 2.39
C PRO A 165 9.77 17.41 3.66
N ASP A 166 10.82 16.68 4.05
CA ASP A 166 10.87 15.93 5.33
C ASP A 166 10.59 16.82 6.55
N SER A 167 10.91 18.11 6.45
CA SER A 167 10.65 19.14 7.46
C SER A 167 9.20 19.68 7.47
N ALA A 168 8.31 19.12 6.65
CA ALA A 168 6.89 19.51 6.62
C ALA A 168 6.18 19.25 7.95
N VAL A 169 6.68 18.32 8.75
CA VAL A 169 6.19 18.08 10.11
C VAL A 169 7.35 18.22 11.08
N THR A 170 7.16 19.02 12.12
CA THR A 170 8.14 19.18 13.19
C THR A 170 7.48 19.02 14.54
N PHE A 171 8.19 18.44 15.51
CA PHE A 171 7.76 18.33 16.89
C PHE A 171 8.87 18.69 17.87
N ARG A 172 8.45 19.13 19.05
CA ARG A 172 9.25 19.16 20.27
C ARG A 172 8.50 18.38 21.34
N PHE A 173 9.19 17.42 21.95
CA PHE A 173 8.62 16.59 23.01
C PHE A 173 9.15 17.00 24.37
N THR A 174 8.27 17.00 25.37
CA THR A 174 8.62 17.14 26.78
C THR A 174 8.07 15.92 27.52
N VAL A 175 8.93 15.21 28.24
CA VAL A 175 8.51 14.10 29.12
C VAL A 175 8.02 14.68 30.45
N ALA A 176 6.79 14.37 30.81
CA ALA A 176 6.16 14.78 32.05
C ALA A 176 6.54 13.84 33.21
N ALA A 177 6.32 14.30 34.45
CA ALA A 177 6.66 13.53 35.66
C ALA A 177 5.85 12.23 35.80
N ASP A 178 4.70 12.12 35.15
CA ASP A 178 3.89 10.90 35.08
C ASP A 178 4.42 9.87 34.08
N GLY A 179 5.54 10.17 33.41
CA GLY A 179 6.15 9.33 32.40
C GLY A 179 5.47 9.40 31.03
N SER A 180 4.46 10.26 30.83
CA SER A 180 3.94 10.56 29.50
C SER A 180 4.83 11.56 28.77
N ALA A 181 4.82 11.57 27.44
CA ALA A 181 5.45 12.60 26.64
C ALA A 181 4.37 13.47 25.97
N PHE A 182 4.57 14.78 25.99
CA PHE A 182 3.73 15.73 25.29
C PHE A 182 4.50 16.36 24.13
N GLY A 183 3.98 16.17 22.91
CA GLY A 183 4.53 16.72 21.69
C GLY A 183 3.77 17.95 21.25
N GLN A 184 4.47 19.05 20.96
CA GLN A 184 3.93 20.23 20.29
C GLN A 184 4.71 20.50 19.01
N GLY A 185 3.99 20.81 17.93
CA GLY A 185 4.57 20.85 16.61
C GLY A 185 3.81 21.70 15.60
N GLU A 186 4.29 21.65 14.37
CA GLU A 186 3.70 22.32 13.20
C GLU A 186 3.69 21.35 12.02
N ALA A 187 2.55 21.25 11.34
CA ALA A 187 2.43 20.65 10.02
C ALA A 187 2.31 21.76 8.98
N ARG A 188 3.16 21.73 7.95
CA ARG A 188 3.29 22.78 6.94
C ARG A 188 2.93 22.26 5.56
N ASN A 189 2.06 22.99 4.89
CA ASN A 189 1.75 22.78 3.50
C ASN A 189 2.63 23.69 2.62
N THR A 190 3.62 23.11 1.94
CA THR A 190 4.42 23.84 0.95
C THR A 190 3.81 23.83 -0.45
N CYS A 191 2.65 23.19 -0.62
CA CYS A 191 1.91 23.15 -1.88
C CYS A 191 1.13 24.45 -2.12
N ASP A 192 0.73 24.64 -3.38
CA ASP A 192 -0.19 25.71 -3.79
C ASP A 192 -1.66 25.27 -3.80
N VAL A 193 -1.95 24.06 -3.30
CA VAL A 193 -3.29 23.50 -3.15
C VAL A 193 -3.50 23.05 -1.70
N PRO A 194 -4.74 23.05 -1.19
CA PRO A 194 -5.02 22.50 0.14
C PRO A 194 -4.64 21.02 0.22
N ILE A 195 -4.12 20.59 1.37
CA ILE A 195 -3.79 19.19 1.64
C ILE A 195 -4.48 18.69 2.90
N GLY A 196 -4.85 17.41 2.93
CA GLY A 196 -5.08 16.69 4.19
C GLY A 196 -3.79 16.00 4.62
N MET A 197 -3.59 15.77 5.91
CA MET A 197 -2.39 15.12 6.44
C MET A 197 -2.72 14.17 7.60
N MET A 198 -2.01 13.04 7.64
CA MET A 198 -1.98 12.10 8.75
C MET A 198 -0.57 12.12 9.31
N VAL A 199 -0.44 12.29 10.62
CA VAL A 199 0.85 12.32 11.32
C VAL A 199 0.87 11.24 12.39
N ASP A 200 1.83 10.34 12.29
CA ASP A 200 2.04 9.24 13.21
C ASP A 200 3.34 9.49 14.00
N VAL A 201 3.29 9.20 15.30
CA VAL A 201 4.44 9.38 16.19
C VAL A 201 4.66 8.10 16.98
N VAL A 202 5.91 7.64 17.01
CA VAL A 202 6.35 6.49 17.80
C VAL A 202 7.49 6.94 18.71
N ALA A 203 7.33 6.74 20.01
CA ALA A 203 8.41 6.87 20.98
C ALA A 203 9.33 5.65 20.86
N GLU A 204 10.65 5.88 20.89
CA GLU A 204 11.66 4.85 20.70
C GLU A 204 12.64 4.81 21.85
N ARG A 205 13.14 3.61 22.15
CA ARG A 205 14.23 3.35 23.09
C ARG A 205 15.29 2.55 22.36
N ASP A 206 16.49 3.12 22.26
CA ASP A 206 17.65 2.50 21.60
C ASP A 206 17.38 2.06 20.15
N GLY A 207 16.63 2.89 19.40
CA GLY A 207 16.25 2.62 18.01
C GLY A 207 15.13 1.58 17.85
N LYS A 208 14.55 1.09 18.95
CA LYS A 208 13.39 0.20 18.94
C LYS A 208 12.12 0.96 19.29
N PRO A 209 10.99 0.63 18.64
CA PRO A 209 9.70 1.20 19.00
C PRO A 209 9.34 0.77 20.44
N LEU A 210 8.92 1.73 21.26
CA LEU A 210 8.55 1.51 22.66
C LEU A 210 7.03 1.62 22.84
N ILE A 211 6.44 2.68 22.29
CA ILE A 211 5.02 2.96 22.35
C ILE A 211 4.65 4.00 21.28
N ASP A 212 3.44 3.94 20.78
CA ASP A 212 2.87 4.77 19.72
C ASP A 212 1.87 5.79 20.26
N ALA A 213 1.66 6.84 19.49
CA ALA A 213 0.66 7.87 19.75
C ALA A 213 -0.57 7.67 18.86
N PRO A 214 -1.75 8.17 19.27
CA PRO A 214 -2.87 8.36 18.35
C PRO A 214 -2.45 9.14 17.10
N THR A 215 -2.92 8.70 15.93
CA THR A 215 -2.67 9.42 14.67
C THR A 215 -3.34 10.79 14.71
N ILE A 216 -2.60 11.83 14.34
CA ILE A 216 -3.17 13.17 14.20
C ILE A 216 -3.72 13.30 12.78
N PHE A 217 -5.03 13.49 12.68
CA PHE A 217 -5.71 13.78 11.42
C PHE A 217 -5.88 15.28 11.25
N ILE A 218 -5.36 15.81 10.15
CA ILE A 218 -5.51 17.20 9.76
C ILE A 218 -6.31 17.20 8.46
N ASP A 219 -7.57 17.59 8.53
CA ASP A 219 -8.47 17.53 7.36
C ASP A 219 -8.03 18.46 6.24
N GLU A 220 -7.52 19.64 6.61
CA GLU A 220 -7.06 20.63 5.66
C GLU A 220 -5.95 21.52 6.24
N ILE A 221 -4.89 21.70 5.45
CA ILE A 221 -3.90 22.76 5.62
C ILE A 221 -3.96 23.62 4.34
N PRO A 222 -4.34 24.90 4.42
CA PRO A 222 -4.40 25.76 3.25
C PRO A 222 -3.07 25.86 2.50
N PRO A 223 -3.07 26.26 1.21
CA PRO A 223 -1.85 26.50 0.45
C PRO A 223 -0.88 27.41 1.20
N ARG A 224 0.40 27.03 1.25
CA ARG A 224 1.47 27.80 1.90
C ARG A 224 1.21 28.15 3.38
N ALA A 225 0.33 27.41 4.04
CA ALA A 225 -0.03 27.61 5.44
C ALA A 225 0.58 26.52 6.33
N SER A 226 0.40 26.73 7.62
CA SER A 226 0.80 25.80 8.65
C SER A 226 -0.28 25.65 9.70
N THR A 227 -0.37 24.46 10.28
CA THR A 227 -1.31 24.12 11.35
C THR A 227 -0.53 23.62 12.56
N ALA A 228 -0.80 24.20 13.73
CA ALA A 228 -0.24 23.71 14.98
C ALA A 228 -0.83 22.34 15.30
N ILE A 229 0.02 21.41 15.75
CA ILE A 229 -0.37 20.05 16.11
C ILE A 229 0.15 19.69 17.48
N THR A 230 -0.58 18.82 18.18
CA THR A 230 -0.19 18.31 19.49
C THR A 230 -0.52 16.84 19.60
N THR A 231 0.29 16.10 20.36
CA THR A 231 -0.01 14.71 20.71
C THR A 231 0.47 14.39 22.12
N ARG A 232 -0.09 13.34 22.72
CA ARG A 232 0.36 12.79 23.99
C ARG A 232 0.62 11.30 23.82
N ILE A 233 1.77 10.86 24.31
CA ILE A 233 2.18 9.46 24.32
C ILE A 233 2.24 8.99 25.77
N ALA A 234 1.38 8.03 26.11
CA ALA A 234 1.45 7.41 27.43
C ALA A 234 2.71 6.53 27.54
N ALA A 235 3.25 6.35 28.75
CA ALA A 235 4.37 5.44 29.01
C ALA A 235 5.67 5.69 28.20
N ALA A 236 5.97 6.94 27.85
CA ALA A 236 7.15 7.33 27.09
C ALA A 236 8.37 7.73 27.96
N ALA A 237 8.36 7.44 29.26
CA ALA A 237 9.43 7.84 30.20
C ALA A 237 10.83 7.34 29.81
N GLN A 238 10.90 6.21 29.11
CA GLN A 238 12.14 5.57 28.68
C GLN A 238 12.51 5.89 27.23
N ALA A 239 11.76 6.79 26.58
CA ALA A 239 12.03 7.17 25.20
C ALA A 239 13.32 7.98 25.10
N SER A 240 14.22 7.55 24.22
CA SER A 240 15.42 8.32 23.84
C SER A 240 15.23 9.09 22.53
N ASN A 241 14.23 8.73 21.73
CA ASN A 241 13.89 9.40 20.47
C ASN A 241 12.38 9.35 20.20
N PHE A 242 11.91 10.20 19.29
CA PHE A 242 10.55 10.18 18.77
C PHE A 242 10.60 10.17 17.24
N ARG A 243 10.21 9.05 16.63
CA ARG A 243 10.09 8.94 15.18
C ARG A 243 8.75 9.51 14.75
N THR A 244 8.78 10.42 13.78
CA THR A 244 7.58 10.99 13.16
C THR A 244 7.52 10.54 11.71
N THR A 245 6.37 9.99 11.30
CA THR A 245 6.07 9.70 9.90
C THR A 245 4.78 10.41 9.52
N TRP A 246 4.62 10.75 8.25
CA TRP A 246 3.42 11.41 7.79
C TRP A 246 3.04 10.99 6.38
N SER A 247 1.77 11.13 6.07
CA SER A 247 1.19 10.96 4.74
C SER A 247 0.28 12.14 4.48
N TYR A 248 0.18 12.59 3.24
CA TYR A 248 -0.68 13.70 2.86
C TYR A 248 -1.41 13.37 1.56
N LEU A 249 -2.52 14.05 1.36
CA LEU A 249 -3.41 13.87 0.22
C LEU A 249 -3.80 15.23 -0.32
N SER A 250 -3.84 15.36 -1.65
CA SER A 250 -4.13 16.62 -2.32
C SER A 250 -5.27 16.47 -3.33
N GLY A 251 -6.04 17.54 -3.53
CA GLY A 251 -7.11 17.55 -4.53
C GLY A 251 -8.09 16.38 -4.41
N GLN A 252 -8.24 15.60 -5.48
CA GLN A 252 -9.18 14.47 -5.57
C GLN A 252 -8.84 13.30 -4.63
N GLU A 253 -7.55 13.14 -4.28
CA GLU A 253 -7.06 12.07 -3.40
C GLU A 253 -7.70 12.12 -2.01
N ARG A 254 -8.22 13.29 -1.60
CA ARG A 254 -8.93 13.49 -0.33
C ARG A 254 -10.30 12.79 -0.29
N SER A 255 -10.83 12.36 -1.44
CA SER A 255 -12.16 11.72 -1.55
C SER A 255 -12.10 10.25 -1.95
N SER A 256 -11.07 9.86 -2.70
CA SER A 256 -10.80 8.50 -3.12
C SER A 256 -9.29 8.40 -3.37
N TYR A 257 -8.66 7.38 -2.77
CA TYR A 257 -7.22 7.18 -2.93
C TYR A 257 -6.94 5.80 -3.52
N CYS A 258 -6.06 5.80 -4.51
CA CYS A 258 -5.60 4.64 -5.26
C CYS A 258 -4.15 4.39 -4.81
N LEU A 259 -3.98 3.52 -3.82
CA LEU A 259 -2.66 3.22 -3.25
C LEU A 259 -1.89 2.26 -4.16
N GLU A 260 -0.78 2.75 -4.70
CA GLU A 260 0.15 1.94 -5.47
C GLU A 260 0.92 0.95 -4.58
N VAL A 261 0.63 -0.34 -4.75
CA VAL A 261 1.21 -1.44 -3.94
C VAL A 261 2.12 -2.36 -4.76
N GLY A 262 2.42 -1.98 -6.01
CA GLY A 262 3.31 -2.72 -6.89
C GLY A 262 2.65 -3.91 -7.59
N THR A 263 1.38 -3.79 -7.98
CA THR A 263 0.68 -4.73 -8.85
C THR A 263 0.04 -3.99 -10.03
N THR A 264 -0.70 -4.68 -10.89
CA THR A 264 -1.39 -4.04 -12.05
C THR A 264 -2.60 -3.19 -11.64
N ARG A 265 -3.04 -3.29 -10.39
CA ARG A 265 -4.17 -2.54 -9.82
C ARG A 265 -3.68 -1.84 -8.56
N CYS A 266 -4.11 -0.61 -8.35
CA CYS A 266 -3.93 0.00 -7.05
C CYS A 266 -4.97 -0.53 -6.05
N LEU A 267 -4.66 -0.44 -4.76
CA LEU A 267 -5.62 -0.69 -3.71
C LEU A 267 -6.52 0.55 -3.53
N GLN A 268 -7.81 0.39 -3.77
CA GLN A 268 -8.80 1.44 -3.49
C GLN A 268 -9.00 1.53 -1.98
N ILE A 269 -8.52 2.61 -1.37
CA ILE A 269 -8.49 2.78 0.08
C ILE A 269 -9.09 4.13 0.50
N ASP A 270 -9.77 4.12 1.64
CA ASP A 270 -10.20 5.33 2.31
C ASP A 270 -8.99 6.24 2.58
N PRO A 271 -9.03 7.52 2.17
CA PRO A 271 -8.00 8.52 2.44
C PRO A 271 -7.43 8.52 3.86
N ARG A 272 -8.27 8.30 4.89
CA ARG A 272 -7.83 8.30 6.29
C ARG A 272 -7.15 7.00 6.74
N LEU A 273 -7.13 5.98 5.90
CA LEU A 273 -6.43 4.72 6.15
C LEU A 273 -5.11 4.61 5.37
N VAL A 274 -4.70 5.66 4.66
CA VAL A 274 -3.44 5.65 3.90
C VAL A 274 -2.24 5.41 4.82
N SER A 275 -2.12 6.14 5.93
CA SER A 275 -0.98 5.92 6.85
C SER A 275 -1.02 4.53 7.48
N THR A 276 -2.22 3.98 7.72
CA THR A 276 -2.42 2.59 8.15
C THR A 276 -1.87 1.58 7.13
N ALA A 277 -2.18 1.74 5.85
CA ALA A 277 -1.62 0.87 4.81
C ALA A 277 -0.10 1.06 4.65
N ARG A 278 0.41 2.30 4.77
CA ARG A 278 1.87 2.55 4.78
C ARG A 278 2.59 1.84 5.93
N GLN A 279 1.95 1.65 7.09
CA GLN A 279 2.54 0.81 8.15
C GLN A 279 2.68 -0.65 7.68
N LEU A 280 1.66 -1.22 7.04
CA LEU A 280 1.72 -2.58 6.49
C LEU A 280 2.80 -2.72 5.40
N GLU A 281 3.03 -1.69 4.59
CA GLU A 281 4.09 -1.70 3.58
C GLU A 281 5.51 -1.81 4.19
N THR A 282 5.70 -1.48 5.46
CA THR A 282 7.00 -1.65 6.13
C THR A 282 7.31 -3.12 6.45
N LEU A 283 6.31 -4.01 6.35
CA LEU A 283 6.42 -5.43 6.66
C LEU A 283 6.26 -6.25 5.38
N GLU A 284 7.14 -7.23 5.15
CA GLU A 284 7.06 -8.10 3.96
C GLU A 284 5.68 -8.75 3.81
N ARG A 285 5.13 -9.25 4.92
CA ARG A 285 3.83 -9.89 4.90
C ARG A 285 2.67 -8.91 4.72
N GLY A 286 2.80 -7.70 5.25
CA GLY A 286 1.84 -6.62 5.02
C GLY A 286 1.82 -6.20 3.54
N GLN A 287 3.00 -6.10 2.89
CA GLN A 287 3.08 -5.86 1.45
C GLN A 287 2.35 -6.95 0.65
N TRP A 288 2.53 -8.23 1.00
CA TRP A 288 1.82 -9.32 0.32
C TRP A 288 0.30 -9.19 0.46
N LEU A 289 -0.21 -8.91 1.66
CA LEU A 289 -1.65 -8.71 1.90
C LEU A 289 -2.21 -7.58 1.05
N LEU A 290 -1.53 -6.43 1.02
CA LEU A 290 -1.93 -5.27 0.23
C LEU A 290 -1.96 -5.58 -1.28
N LYS A 291 -0.97 -6.32 -1.77
CA LYS A 291 -0.89 -6.74 -3.18
C LYS A 291 -2.03 -7.68 -3.58
N VAL A 292 -2.26 -8.73 -2.79
CA VAL A 292 -3.36 -9.68 -3.02
C VAL A 292 -4.70 -8.94 -3.00
N ALA A 293 -4.88 -8.02 -2.05
CA ALA A 293 -6.08 -7.23 -1.96
C ALA A 293 -6.30 -6.37 -3.21
N ALA A 294 -5.26 -5.68 -3.69
CA ALA A 294 -5.34 -4.85 -4.89
C ALA A 294 -5.62 -5.67 -6.16
N GLU A 295 -4.93 -6.80 -6.34
CA GLU A 295 -5.11 -7.69 -7.50
C GLU A 295 -6.53 -8.22 -7.60
N ASN A 296 -7.13 -8.55 -6.45
CA ASN A 296 -8.48 -9.08 -6.39
C ASN A 296 -9.56 -8.00 -6.36
N GLY A 297 -9.19 -6.71 -6.34
CA GLY A 297 -10.14 -5.59 -6.36
C GLY A 297 -10.81 -5.32 -5.03
N VAL A 298 -10.14 -5.66 -3.92
CA VAL A 298 -10.60 -5.31 -2.57
C VAL A 298 -10.67 -3.80 -2.42
N ARG A 299 -11.74 -3.32 -1.78
CA ARG A 299 -11.87 -1.93 -1.34
C ARG A 299 -11.69 -1.86 0.16
N VAL A 300 -10.79 -0.99 0.62
CA VAL A 300 -10.58 -0.74 2.06
C VAL A 300 -11.30 0.54 2.44
N LEU A 301 -12.33 0.43 3.28
CA LEU A 301 -13.18 1.56 3.68
C LEU A 301 -13.05 1.85 5.17
N ARG A 302 -13.27 3.11 5.54
CA ARG A 302 -13.45 3.52 6.93
C ARG A 302 -14.92 3.85 7.18
N ARG A 303 -15.61 3.04 8.00
CA ARG A 303 -17.04 3.25 8.32
C ARG A 303 -17.33 2.77 9.73
N LEU A 304 -18.48 3.18 10.29
CA LEU A 304 -18.97 2.57 11.52
C LEU A 304 -19.36 1.12 11.23
N THR A 305 -18.81 0.21 12.01
CA THR A 305 -19.16 -1.21 12.09
C THR A 305 -20.18 -1.42 13.23
N PRO A 306 -20.78 -2.62 13.34
CA PRO A 306 -21.52 -2.98 14.54
C PRO A 306 -20.69 -2.76 15.82
N ILE A 307 -21.36 -2.54 16.96
CA ILE A 307 -20.67 -2.35 18.24
C ILE A 307 -19.84 -3.62 18.54
N GLY A 308 -18.58 -3.44 18.94
CA GLY A 308 -17.67 -4.53 19.27
C GLY A 308 -16.93 -5.15 18.08
N ILE A 309 -17.26 -4.77 16.85
CA ILE A 309 -16.58 -5.25 15.64
C ILE A 309 -15.56 -4.19 15.20
N LEU A 310 -14.27 -4.50 15.23
CA LEU A 310 -13.21 -3.53 14.91
C LEU A 310 -12.91 -3.44 13.41
N GLY A 311 -13.15 -4.53 12.69
CA GLY A 311 -13.09 -4.62 11.25
C GLY A 311 -14.05 -5.69 10.73
N LEU A 312 -14.37 -5.65 9.45
CA LEU A 312 -15.08 -6.74 8.79
C LEU A 312 -14.71 -6.82 7.31
N TYR A 313 -14.62 -8.03 6.78
CA TYR A 313 -14.52 -8.30 5.35
C TYR A 313 -15.84 -8.85 4.82
N THR A 314 -16.32 -8.29 3.71
CA THR A 314 -17.55 -8.74 3.04
C THR A 314 -17.22 -9.34 1.68
N LEU A 315 -17.38 -10.66 1.56
CA LEU A 315 -17.17 -11.45 0.34
C LEU A 315 -17.94 -10.87 -0.86
N SER A 316 -19.26 -10.63 -0.68
CA SER A 316 -20.14 -10.23 -1.78
C SER A 316 -19.80 -8.88 -2.44
N THR A 317 -19.10 -7.99 -1.73
CA THR A 317 -18.71 -6.67 -2.22
C THR A 317 -17.20 -6.49 -2.30
N ASN A 318 -16.43 -7.54 -1.98
CA ASN A 318 -14.99 -7.51 -1.85
C ASN A 318 -14.49 -6.26 -1.09
N THR A 319 -15.01 -6.07 0.13
CA THR A 319 -14.77 -4.85 0.91
C THR A 319 -14.27 -5.20 2.30
N ALA A 320 -13.12 -4.67 2.67
CA ALA A 320 -12.63 -4.63 4.03
C ALA A 320 -13.02 -3.28 4.65
N ILE A 321 -13.71 -3.30 5.79
CA ILE A 321 -14.10 -2.09 6.52
C ILE A 321 -13.33 -2.06 7.84
N ILE A 322 -12.71 -0.92 8.14
CA ILE A 322 -12.13 -0.62 9.44
C ILE A 322 -13.05 0.34 10.17
N ASP A 323 -13.31 0.06 11.44
CA ASP A 323 -14.20 0.86 12.27
C ASP A 323 -13.69 2.30 12.41
N ALA A 324 -14.52 3.26 12.01
CA ALA A 324 -14.26 4.68 12.13
C ALA A 324 -13.95 5.15 13.58
N ARG A 325 -14.40 4.40 14.61
CA ARG A 325 -14.09 4.66 16.02
C ARG A 325 -12.60 4.43 16.35
N LEU A 326 -11.87 3.73 15.48
CA LEU A 326 -10.43 3.49 15.66
C LEU A 326 -9.54 4.70 15.33
N ASP A 327 -10.11 5.83 14.92
CA ASP A 327 -9.35 7.08 14.70
C ASP A 327 -8.68 7.60 15.98
N VAL A 328 -9.14 7.18 17.16
CA VAL A 328 -8.54 7.57 18.44
C VAL A 328 -7.25 6.80 18.76
N PHE A 329 -6.88 5.80 17.94
CA PHE A 329 -5.67 5.00 18.09
C PHE A 329 -4.63 5.35 17.01
N SER A 330 -3.49 4.68 17.03
CA SER A 330 -2.45 4.88 16.01
C SER A 330 -2.76 4.17 14.69
N SER A 331 -1.98 4.50 13.67
CA SER A 331 -1.96 3.79 12.40
C SER A 331 -1.51 2.33 12.55
N MET A 332 -0.64 2.03 13.53
CA MET A 332 -0.11 0.67 13.78
C MET A 332 -1.18 -0.25 14.37
N VAL A 333 -1.97 0.25 15.31
CA VAL A 333 -3.15 -0.46 15.86
C VAL A 333 -4.15 -0.77 14.74
N ARG A 334 -4.52 0.25 13.95
CA ARG A 334 -5.41 0.05 12.80
C ARG A 334 -4.81 -0.89 11.75
N ALA A 335 -3.49 -0.91 11.59
CA ALA A 335 -2.82 -1.77 10.62
C ALA A 335 -2.86 -3.23 11.04
N ALA A 336 -2.71 -3.54 12.34
CA ALA A 336 -2.88 -4.90 12.83
C ALA A 336 -4.30 -5.43 12.57
N ILE A 337 -5.32 -4.59 12.81
CA ILE A 337 -6.73 -4.92 12.53
C ILE A 337 -6.95 -5.04 11.02
N LEU A 338 -6.41 -4.13 10.20
CA LEU A 338 -6.51 -4.24 8.74
C LEU A 338 -5.84 -5.51 8.21
N ALA A 339 -4.72 -5.95 8.80
CA ALA A 339 -4.09 -7.20 8.39
C ALA A 339 -4.98 -8.43 8.64
N HIS A 340 -5.83 -8.40 9.66
CA HIS A 340 -6.87 -9.40 9.88
C HIS A 340 -7.85 -9.42 8.69
N GLU A 341 -8.43 -8.27 8.35
CA GLU A 341 -9.43 -8.17 7.28
C GLU A 341 -8.86 -8.51 5.90
N LEU A 342 -7.60 -8.13 5.65
CA LEU A 342 -6.92 -8.48 4.40
C LEU A 342 -6.55 -9.96 4.34
N GLN A 343 -6.42 -10.66 5.47
CA GLN A 343 -6.23 -12.11 5.48
C GLN A 343 -7.50 -12.80 4.98
N HIS A 344 -8.68 -12.38 5.43
CA HIS A 344 -9.96 -12.86 4.90
C HIS A 344 -10.08 -12.65 3.38
N ALA A 345 -9.67 -11.48 2.90
CA ALA A 345 -9.64 -11.19 1.47
C ALA A 345 -8.66 -12.10 0.70
N ALA A 346 -7.52 -12.42 1.29
CA ALA A 346 -6.54 -13.32 0.68
C ALA A 346 -7.03 -14.79 0.66
N ASP A 347 -7.73 -15.22 1.70
CA ASP A 347 -8.32 -16.56 1.77
C ASP A 347 -9.46 -16.70 0.74
N ASP A 348 -10.29 -15.67 0.58
CA ASP A 348 -11.31 -15.60 -0.48
C ASP A 348 -10.68 -15.66 -1.89
N ALA A 349 -9.64 -14.87 -2.15
CA ALA A 349 -8.90 -14.90 -3.40
C ALA A 349 -8.29 -16.28 -3.71
N ALA A 350 -7.95 -17.06 -2.68
CA ALA A 350 -7.45 -18.42 -2.80
C ALA A 350 -8.56 -19.48 -2.95
N GLY A 351 -9.83 -19.07 -2.96
CA GLY A 351 -10.98 -19.98 -3.01
C GLY A 351 -11.22 -20.74 -1.71
N LEU A 352 -10.75 -20.21 -0.58
CA LEU A 352 -10.88 -20.81 0.76
C LEU A 352 -12.10 -20.28 1.52
N ALA A 353 -13.14 -19.84 0.80
CA ALA A 353 -14.40 -19.44 1.42
C ALA A 353 -14.96 -20.62 2.25
N PRO A 354 -15.28 -20.41 3.54
CA PRO A 354 -15.63 -21.52 4.42
C PRO A 354 -17.00 -22.11 4.07
N GLU A 355 -17.04 -23.38 3.69
CA GLU A 355 -18.28 -24.13 3.43
C GLU A 355 -18.86 -24.80 4.69
N THR A 356 -18.09 -24.82 5.78
CA THR A 356 -18.49 -25.46 7.05
C THR A 356 -18.11 -24.58 8.23
N ALA A 357 -18.81 -24.76 9.36
CA ALA A 357 -18.49 -24.05 10.60
C ALA A 357 -17.03 -24.26 11.04
N ALA A 358 -16.52 -25.49 10.90
CA ALA A 358 -15.13 -25.80 11.24
C ALA A 358 -14.13 -25.05 10.34
N ALA A 359 -14.42 -24.94 9.03
CA ALA A 359 -13.61 -24.14 8.11
C ALA A 359 -13.69 -22.64 8.45
N CYS A 360 -14.85 -22.14 8.84
CA CYS A 360 -15.04 -20.75 9.26
C CYS A 360 -14.17 -20.41 10.48
N PHE A 361 -14.21 -21.22 11.54
CA PHE A 361 -13.34 -21.02 12.71
C PHE A 361 -11.84 -21.12 12.38
N GLN A 362 -11.47 -21.98 11.43
CA GLN A 362 -10.09 -22.12 10.99
C GLN A 362 -9.59 -20.85 10.29
N VAL A 363 -10.36 -20.32 9.33
CA VAL A 363 -10.04 -19.07 8.63
C VAL A 363 -9.94 -17.90 9.62
N GLU A 364 -10.85 -17.80 10.58
CA GLU A 364 -10.78 -16.78 11.63
C GLU A 364 -9.52 -16.92 12.50
N ALA A 365 -9.14 -18.15 12.87
CA ALA A 365 -7.91 -18.41 13.60
C ALA A 365 -6.65 -18.06 12.78
N ASP A 366 -6.68 -18.23 11.45
CA ASP A 366 -5.62 -17.80 10.54
C ASP A 366 -5.53 -16.26 10.45
N ALA A 367 -6.68 -15.57 10.40
CA ALA A 367 -6.77 -14.10 10.42
C ALA A 367 -6.21 -13.49 11.71
N PHE A 368 -6.57 -14.03 12.89
CA PHE A 368 -5.97 -13.59 14.15
C PHE A 368 -4.48 -13.93 14.25
N ARG A 369 -4.03 -15.06 13.69
CA ARG A 369 -2.59 -15.36 13.59
C ARG A 369 -1.87 -14.28 12.77
N ARG A 370 -2.48 -13.83 11.67
CA ARG A 370 -1.93 -12.72 10.88
C ARG A 370 -1.87 -11.42 11.67
N GLN A 371 -2.94 -11.06 12.36
CA GLN A 371 -3.00 -9.87 13.21
C GLN A 371 -1.92 -9.90 14.29
N ALA A 372 -1.78 -11.04 14.99
CA ALA A 372 -0.78 -11.25 16.02
C ALA A 372 0.66 -11.09 15.48
N GLU A 373 0.94 -11.67 14.30
CA GLU A 373 2.23 -11.59 13.64
C GLU A 373 2.58 -10.15 13.26
N VAL A 374 1.66 -9.44 12.59
CA VAL A 374 1.86 -8.03 12.20
C VAL A 374 2.08 -7.15 13.41
N TRP A 375 1.26 -7.31 14.46
CA TRP A 375 1.45 -6.58 15.71
C TRP A 375 2.82 -6.86 16.33
N SER A 376 3.24 -8.12 16.42
CA SER A 376 4.56 -8.48 16.96
C SER A 376 5.72 -7.88 16.14
N GLN A 377 5.62 -7.90 14.81
CA GLN A 377 6.67 -7.38 13.92
C GLN A 377 6.85 -5.87 14.06
N PHE A 378 5.75 -5.11 14.20
CA PHE A 378 5.81 -3.68 14.48
C PHE A 378 6.65 -3.34 15.70
N TRP A 379 6.63 -4.22 16.70
CA TRP A 379 7.33 -4.04 17.97
C TRP A 379 8.64 -4.83 18.05
N GLN A 380 9.10 -5.41 16.94
CA GLN A 380 10.29 -6.27 16.90
C GLN A 380 10.26 -7.39 17.97
N ASN A 381 9.06 -7.91 18.24
CA ASN A 381 8.74 -8.88 19.29
C ASN A 381 8.91 -8.39 20.75
N ASP A 382 9.07 -7.08 20.97
CA ASP A 382 9.05 -6.42 22.30
C ASP A 382 7.76 -5.61 22.44
N LEU A 383 6.65 -6.31 22.70
CA LEU A 383 5.30 -5.74 22.71
C LEU A 383 5.20 -4.48 23.62
N PRO A 384 4.39 -3.48 23.21
CA PRO A 384 4.28 -2.22 23.94
C PRO A 384 3.52 -2.43 25.27
N PRO A 385 3.58 -1.49 26.21
CA PRO A 385 2.74 -1.55 27.41
C PRO A 385 1.24 -1.50 27.08
N ASP A 386 0.43 -2.09 27.97
CA ASP A 386 -1.04 -2.09 27.91
C ASP A 386 -1.62 -0.71 28.31
N ILE A 387 -1.35 0.34 27.52
CA ILE A 387 -1.73 1.73 27.84
C ILE A 387 -3.24 2.02 27.72
N ASP A 388 -3.96 1.18 26.98
CA ASP A 388 -5.40 1.22 26.81
C ASP A 388 -5.95 -0.19 26.52
N PRO A 389 -7.28 -0.38 26.52
CA PRO A 389 -7.88 -1.71 26.32
C PRO A 389 -7.50 -2.38 25.00
N LEU A 390 -7.27 -1.62 23.92
CA LEU A 390 -6.99 -2.19 22.61
C LEU A 390 -5.53 -2.64 22.50
N HIS A 391 -4.58 -1.91 23.09
CA HIS A 391 -3.21 -2.39 23.25
C HIS A 391 -3.17 -3.68 24.07
N ALA A 392 -3.91 -3.72 25.19
CA ALA A 392 -4.02 -4.90 26.03
C ALA A 392 -4.58 -6.11 25.27
N GLU A 393 -5.63 -5.88 24.45
CA GLU A 393 -6.24 -6.91 23.61
C GLU A 393 -5.28 -7.44 22.54
N LEU A 394 -4.64 -6.55 21.76
CA LEU A 394 -3.66 -6.94 20.74
C LEU A 394 -2.49 -7.71 21.36
N ASN A 395 -1.97 -7.25 22.49
CA ASN A 395 -0.91 -7.93 23.22
C ASN A 395 -1.34 -9.29 23.77
N ASN A 396 -2.58 -9.40 24.25
CA ASN A 396 -3.13 -10.67 24.72
C ASN A 396 -3.26 -11.67 23.56
N ILE A 397 -3.87 -11.26 22.45
CA ILE A 397 -3.99 -12.09 21.23
C ILE A 397 -2.61 -12.58 20.78
N THR A 398 -1.64 -11.68 20.64
CA THR A 398 -0.28 -12.05 20.21
C THR A 398 0.37 -13.07 21.15
N ARG A 399 0.26 -12.87 22.47
CA ARG A 399 0.81 -13.81 23.46
C ARG A 399 0.10 -15.17 23.43
N THR A 400 -1.23 -15.19 23.36
CA THR A 400 -2.01 -16.44 23.33
C THR A 400 -1.75 -17.22 22.05
N VAL A 401 -1.75 -16.56 20.88
CA VAL A 401 -1.44 -17.19 19.59
C VAL A 401 -0.03 -17.79 19.58
N ALA A 402 0.96 -17.08 20.14
CA ALA A 402 2.34 -17.57 20.19
C ALA A 402 2.52 -18.77 21.15
N HIS A 403 1.77 -18.81 22.25
CA HIS A 403 1.92 -19.84 23.28
C HIS A 403 1.06 -21.09 23.05
N ASP A 404 -0.21 -20.90 22.66
CA ASP A 404 -1.20 -21.96 22.48
C ASP A 404 -2.13 -21.63 21.30
N PRO A 405 -1.64 -21.78 20.05
CA PRO A 405 -2.44 -21.47 18.87
C PRO A 405 -3.70 -22.36 18.75
N THR A 406 -3.64 -23.60 19.22
CA THR A 406 -4.77 -24.53 19.20
C THR A 406 -5.83 -24.13 20.22
N GLY A 407 -5.42 -23.81 21.45
CA GLY A 407 -6.33 -23.31 22.49
C GLY A 407 -6.93 -21.95 22.13
N PHE A 408 -6.15 -21.07 21.48
CA PHE A 408 -6.66 -19.83 20.91
C PHE A 408 -7.79 -20.10 19.89
N ALA A 409 -7.54 -20.97 18.90
CA ALA A 409 -8.55 -21.32 17.89
C ALA A 409 -9.82 -21.91 18.54
N ALA A 410 -9.66 -22.79 19.54
CA ALA A 410 -10.79 -23.34 20.28
C ALA A 410 -11.58 -22.26 21.05
N SER A 411 -10.91 -21.20 21.53
CA SER A 411 -11.55 -20.10 22.24
C SER A 411 -12.44 -19.21 21.34
N LEU A 412 -12.23 -19.25 20.01
CA LEU A 412 -13.04 -18.50 19.05
C LEU A 412 -14.44 -19.12 18.88
N VAL A 413 -14.59 -20.43 19.06
CA VAL A 413 -15.86 -21.15 18.87
C VAL A 413 -17.04 -20.51 19.60
N PRO A 414 -16.99 -20.25 20.92
CA PRO A 414 -18.12 -19.62 21.60
C PRO A 414 -18.38 -18.17 21.16
N ILE A 415 -17.36 -17.45 20.69
CA ILE A 415 -17.45 -16.03 20.30
C ILE A 415 -18.10 -15.92 18.91
N TYR A 416 -17.62 -16.70 17.95
CA TYR A 416 -18.00 -16.66 16.54
C TYR A 416 -19.07 -17.70 16.15
N SER A 417 -19.62 -18.42 17.13
CA SER A 417 -20.66 -19.44 16.87
C SER A 417 -21.82 -18.89 16.04
N HIS A 418 -22.22 -17.64 16.26
CA HIS A 418 -23.32 -17.02 15.55
C HIS A 418 -22.99 -16.66 14.08
N GLU A 419 -21.72 -16.43 13.76
CA GLU A 419 -21.25 -16.11 12.40
C GLU A 419 -20.95 -17.39 11.61
N CYS A 420 -20.38 -18.41 12.27
CA CYS A 420 -19.93 -19.63 11.62
C CYS A 420 -20.97 -20.76 11.55
N SER A 421 -22.15 -20.63 12.18
CA SER A 421 -23.20 -21.67 12.16
C SER A 421 -24.36 -21.40 11.19
N GLY A 422 -24.27 -20.32 10.41
CA GLY A 422 -25.31 -19.84 9.49
C GLY A 422 -25.43 -20.59 8.17
#